data_AF-A0A7V9G4X8-F1
#
_entry.id   AF-A0A7V9G4X8-F1
#
_cell.length_a   1.000
_cell.length_b   1.000
_cell.length_c   1.000
_cell.angle_alpha   90.00
_cell.angle_beta   90.00
_cell.angle_gamma   90.00
#
_symmetry.space_group_name_H-M   'P 1'
#
loop_
_entity.id
_entity.type
_entity.pdbx_description
1 polymer ?
#
loop_
_entity_poly.entity_id
_entity_poly.type
_entity_poly.pdbx_seq_one_letter_code
_entity_poly.pdbx_strand_id
1 'polypeptide(L)'
;PATAPVAVSAPAAASAPAAQAKPTGPFCSELDSAHYHPTGSEGVANVNPQRLVFYPDEAAAKRAGKKPSPAAPDLPSDGSEASADAIFAQGKEVYAQAIASGNTPNRDTMYEKAFVILSKAMQIYSPLVEKRPDDEKLGEKLRECMQLRYGSVKQRRFQH
;
A
#
# COMPACT_ATOMS: atom_id res chain seq x y z
N PRO A 1 -55.34 -5.44 52.50
CA PRO A 1 -55.22 -5.18 51.05
C PRO A 1 -54.14 -4.13 50.76
N ALA A 2 -52.94 -4.60 50.41
CA ALA A 2 -51.77 -3.77 50.11
C ALA A 2 -51.40 -3.95 48.64
N THR A 3 -51.36 -2.86 47.87
CA THR A 3 -50.86 -2.83 46.49
C THR A 3 -49.53 -2.10 46.46
N ALA A 4 -48.44 -2.85 46.34
CA ALA A 4 -47.10 -2.33 46.10
C ALA A 4 -46.86 -2.14 44.58
N PRO A 5 -46.13 -1.09 44.16
CA PRO A 5 -45.85 -0.84 42.74
C PRO A 5 -44.69 -1.70 42.21
N VAL A 6 -44.83 -2.13 40.95
CA VAL A 6 -43.85 -2.87 40.17
C VAL A 6 -42.74 -1.91 39.71
N ALA A 7 -41.51 -2.16 40.12
CA ALA A 7 -40.33 -1.43 39.64
C ALA A 7 -39.92 -1.95 38.25
N VAL A 8 -39.82 -1.02 37.30
CA VAL A 8 -39.37 -1.27 35.93
C VAL A 8 -37.84 -1.35 35.91
N SER A 9 -37.31 -2.49 35.46
CA SER A 9 -35.88 -2.74 35.28
C SER A 9 -35.32 -1.87 34.14
N ALA A 10 -34.27 -1.10 34.43
CA ALA A 10 -33.48 -0.38 33.43
C ALA A 10 -32.73 -1.37 32.51
N PRO A 11 -32.55 -1.07 31.21
CA PRO A 11 -31.82 -1.93 30.31
C PRO A 11 -30.32 -1.92 30.65
N ALA A 12 -29.76 -3.12 30.75
CA ALA A 12 -28.34 -3.35 30.93
C ALA A 12 -27.53 -2.64 29.83
N ALA A 13 -26.52 -1.88 30.26
CA ALA A 13 -25.56 -1.24 29.38
C ALA A 13 -24.99 -2.28 28.41
N ALA A 14 -25.20 -2.03 27.11
CA ALA A 14 -24.60 -2.80 26.04
C ALA A 14 -23.08 -2.72 26.19
N SER A 15 -22.46 -3.87 26.44
CA SER A 15 -21.01 -4.03 26.39
C SER A 15 -20.51 -3.52 25.04
N ALA A 16 -19.65 -2.50 25.06
CA ALA A 16 -18.94 -2.05 23.88
C ALA A 16 -18.26 -3.26 23.20
N PRO A 17 -18.28 -3.38 21.86
CA PRO A 17 -17.59 -4.47 21.19
C PRO A 17 -16.12 -4.39 21.57
N ALA A 18 -15.62 -5.47 22.18
CA ALA A 18 -14.21 -5.63 22.49
C ALA A 18 -13.40 -5.32 21.23
N ALA A 19 -12.49 -4.35 21.34
CA ALA A 19 -11.54 -4.05 20.29
C ALA A 19 -10.78 -5.34 19.96
N GLN A 20 -11.10 -5.95 18.82
CA GLN A 20 -10.39 -7.11 18.31
C GLN A 20 -8.91 -6.70 18.23
N ALA A 21 -8.06 -7.38 19.00
CA ALA A 21 -6.62 -7.21 18.90
C ALA A 21 -6.25 -7.39 17.43
N LYS A 22 -5.71 -6.33 16.81
CA LYS A 22 -5.25 -6.40 15.42
C LYS A 22 -4.28 -7.59 15.33
N PRO A 23 -4.57 -8.63 14.54
CA PRO A 23 -3.64 -9.73 14.38
C PRO A 23 -2.32 -9.12 13.90
N THR A 24 -1.25 -9.34 14.66
CA THR A 24 0.10 -8.93 14.28
C THR A 24 0.86 -10.20 13.97
N GLY A 25 1.42 -10.26 12.76
CA GLY A 25 2.25 -11.37 12.30
C GLY A 25 3.48 -10.81 11.61
N PRO A 26 4.56 -11.60 11.43
CA PRO A 26 5.77 -11.13 10.76
C PRO A 26 5.58 -10.87 9.25
N PHE A 27 4.50 -11.36 8.65
CA PHE A 27 4.16 -11.13 7.25
C PHE A 27 2.74 -10.61 7.10
N CYS A 28 2.51 -9.77 6.10
CA CYS A 28 1.18 -9.26 5.77
C CYS A 28 0.96 -9.12 4.26
N SER A 29 -0.29 -9.24 3.82
CA SER A 29 -0.71 -9.06 2.43
C SER A 29 -2.02 -8.28 2.39
N GLU A 30 -2.27 -7.53 1.32
CA GLU A 30 -3.63 -7.07 1.06
C GLU A 30 -4.53 -8.27 0.73
N LEU A 31 -5.79 -8.24 1.15
CA LEU A 31 -6.79 -9.28 0.91
C LEU A 31 -6.78 -9.76 -0.55
N ASP A 32 -6.83 -8.83 -1.51
CA ASP A 32 -6.87 -9.13 -2.95
C ASP A 32 -5.49 -9.13 -3.63
N SER A 33 -4.42 -8.80 -2.91
CA SER A 33 -3.09 -8.74 -3.51
C SER A 33 -2.55 -10.15 -3.74
N ALA A 34 -1.85 -10.37 -4.85
CA ALA A 34 -1.10 -11.60 -5.05
C ALA A 34 0.18 -11.66 -4.18
N HIS A 35 0.56 -10.56 -3.52
CA HIS A 35 1.86 -10.43 -2.86
C HIS A 35 1.77 -10.29 -1.34
N TYR A 36 2.67 -10.94 -0.61
CA TYR A 36 2.90 -10.71 0.81
C TYR A 36 4.21 -9.94 1.03
N HIS A 37 4.31 -9.25 2.16
CA HIS A 37 5.41 -8.41 2.58
C HIS A 37 5.80 -8.73 4.03
N PRO A 38 7.07 -8.60 4.43
CA PRO A 38 7.43 -8.51 5.83
C PRO A 38 6.74 -7.32 6.49
N THR A 39 6.21 -7.52 7.69
CA THR A 39 5.56 -6.45 8.45
C THR A 39 6.58 -5.38 8.83
N GLY A 40 6.27 -4.11 8.50
CA GLY A 40 7.18 -2.98 8.65
C GLY A 40 8.09 -2.71 7.43
N SER A 41 8.01 -3.51 6.37
CA SER A 41 8.71 -3.18 5.12
C SER A 41 8.08 -2.00 4.38
N GLU A 42 8.89 -1.27 3.59
CA GLU A 42 8.44 -0.13 2.77
C GLU A 42 7.27 -0.50 1.83
N GLY A 43 7.18 -1.77 1.42
CA GLY A 43 6.09 -2.29 0.59
C GLY A 43 4.72 -2.26 1.29
N VAL A 44 4.68 -2.38 2.63
CA VAL A 44 3.43 -2.34 3.41
C VAL A 44 2.79 -0.96 3.38
N ALA A 45 3.58 0.12 3.26
CA ALA A 45 3.06 1.48 3.16
C ALA A 45 2.23 1.72 1.89
N ASN A 46 2.32 0.81 0.90
CA ASN A 46 1.50 0.86 -0.32
C ASN A 46 0.21 0.05 -0.24
N VAL A 47 0.02 -0.72 0.83
CA VAL A 47 -1.13 -1.60 1.01
C VAL A 47 -2.19 -0.89 1.86
N ASN A 48 -3.47 -1.09 1.53
CA ASN A 48 -4.55 -0.54 2.34
C ASN A 48 -4.56 -1.19 3.75
N PRO A 49 -4.35 -0.42 4.84
CA PRO A 49 -4.26 -0.99 6.19
C PRO A 49 -5.56 -1.66 6.67
N GLN A 50 -6.72 -1.27 6.13
CA GLN A 50 -8.01 -1.90 6.45
C GLN A 50 -8.17 -3.28 5.80
N ARG A 51 -7.35 -3.59 4.80
CA ARG A 51 -7.42 -4.84 4.02
C ARG A 51 -6.20 -5.73 4.26
N LEU A 52 -5.39 -5.41 5.28
CA LEU A 52 -4.22 -6.23 5.63
C LEU A 52 -4.65 -7.53 6.31
N VAL A 53 -4.16 -8.64 5.76
CA VAL A 53 -4.21 -9.97 6.35
C VAL A 53 -2.80 -10.30 6.83
N PHE A 54 -2.68 -10.72 8.09
CA PHE A 54 -1.39 -11.09 8.69
C PHE A 54 -1.20 -12.60 8.72
N TYR A 55 0.03 -13.04 8.46
CA TYR A 55 0.43 -14.43 8.46
C TYR A 55 1.51 -14.67 9.53
N PRO A 56 1.46 -15.81 10.23
CA PRO A 56 2.43 -16.15 11.28
C PRO A 56 3.82 -16.48 10.72
N ASP A 57 3.90 -16.96 9.48
CA ASP A 57 5.15 -17.31 8.80
C ASP A 57 5.01 -17.21 7.27
N GLU A 58 6.13 -17.28 6.56
CA GLU A 58 6.17 -17.21 5.09
C GLU A 58 5.44 -18.39 4.44
N ALA A 59 5.48 -19.56 5.07
CA ALA A 59 4.83 -20.76 4.56
C ALA A 59 3.30 -20.65 4.62
N ALA A 60 2.74 -19.93 5.60
CA ALA A 60 1.33 -19.64 5.73
C ALA A 60 0.87 -18.65 4.65
N ALA A 61 1.67 -17.63 4.34
CA ALA A 61 1.40 -16.73 3.23
C ALA A 61 1.42 -17.47 1.88
N LYS A 62 2.41 -18.35 1.66
CA LYS A 62 2.49 -19.21 0.47
C LYS A 62 1.33 -20.20 0.37
N ARG A 63 0.93 -20.83 1.48
CA ARG A 63 -0.25 -21.71 1.54
C ARG A 63 -1.54 -20.97 1.19
N ALA A 64 -1.62 -19.67 1.49
CA ALA A 64 -2.71 -18.79 1.09
C ALA A 64 -2.62 -18.30 -0.37
N GLY A 65 -1.71 -18.86 -1.18
CA GLY A 65 -1.53 -18.51 -2.58
C GLY A 65 -0.80 -17.18 -2.80
N LYS A 66 -0.24 -16.55 -1.76
CA LYS A 66 0.49 -15.30 -1.87
C LYS A 66 1.94 -15.57 -2.32
N LYS A 67 2.44 -14.72 -3.20
CA LYS A 67 3.82 -14.69 -3.67
C LYS A 67 4.61 -13.66 -2.87
N PRO A 68 5.94 -13.79 -2.73
CA PRO A 68 6.73 -12.68 -2.20
C PRO A 68 6.49 -11.43 -3.06
N SER A 69 6.36 -10.28 -2.40
CA SER A 69 6.38 -9.02 -3.12
C SER A 69 7.72 -8.88 -3.86
N PRO A 70 7.71 -8.43 -5.14
CA PRO A 70 8.95 -8.07 -5.80
C PRO A 70 9.66 -7.03 -4.93
N ALA A 71 10.90 -7.34 -4.54
CA ALA A 71 11.71 -6.40 -3.78
C ALA A 71 11.76 -5.09 -4.57
N ALA A 72 11.46 -3.98 -3.90
CA ALA A 72 11.80 -2.68 -4.45
C ALA A 72 13.31 -2.73 -4.77
N PRO A 73 13.73 -2.30 -5.97
CA PRO A 73 15.15 -2.10 -6.19
C PRO A 73 15.67 -1.23 -5.04
N ASP A 74 16.82 -1.61 -4.49
CA ASP A 74 17.44 -0.90 -3.38
C ASP A 74 17.98 0.43 -3.90
N LEU A 75 17.05 1.38 -4.04
CA LEU A 75 17.31 2.70 -4.55
C LEU A 75 17.74 3.57 -3.37
N PRO A 76 19.02 3.95 -3.28
CA PRO A 76 19.49 4.79 -2.20
C PRO A 76 18.69 6.09 -2.21
N SER A 77 18.17 6.47 -1.05
CA SER A 77 17.44 7.72 -0.84
C SER A 77 17.93 8.35 0.45
N ASP A 78 18.20 9.65 0.39
CA ASP A 78 18.51 10.49 1.55
C ASP A 78 17.27 11.28 2.02
N GLY A 79 16.09 11.01 1.43
CA GLY A 79 14.86 11.72 1.71
C GLY A 79 14.80 13.14 1.12
N SER A 80 15.80 13.54 0.34
CA SER A 80 15.81 14.82 -0.36
C SER A 80 14.90 14.82 -1.58
N GLU A 81 14.53 16.01 -2.04
CA GLU A 81 13.83 16.19 -3.31
C GLU A 81 14.64 15.65 -4.50
N ALA A 82 15.97 15.79 -4.49
CA ALA A 82 16.84 15.29 -5.55
C ALA A 82 16.83 13.76 -5.64
N SER A 83 16.84 13.07 -4.48
CA SER A 83 16.70 11.60 -4.47
C SER A 83 15.31 11.16 -4.95
N ALA A 84 14.25 11.88 -4.57
CA ALA A 84 12.90 11.62 -5.06
C ALA A 84 12.81 11.81 -6.58
N ASP A 85 13.41 12.87 -7.12
CA ASP A 85 13.46 13.17 -8.56
C ASP A 85 14.20 12.06 -9.33
N ALA A 86 15.33 11.57 -8.80
CA ALA A 86 16.09 10.49 -9.42
C ALA A 86 15.30 9.17 -9.45
N ILE A 87 14.66 8.81 -8.33
CA ILE A 87 13.80 7.62 -8.24
C ILE A 87 12.58 7.78 -9.17
N PHE A 88 12.00 8.97 -9.22
CA PHE A 88 10.87 9.25 -10.09
C PHE A 88 11.24 9.14 -11.57
N ALA A 89 12.39 9.68 -11.98
CA ALA A 89 12.90 9.57 -13.34
C ALA A 89 13.09 8.10 -13.75
N GLN A 90 13.64 7.27 -12.87
CA GLN A 90 13.77 5.84 -13.14
C GLN A 90 12.40 5.14 -13.25
N GLY A 91 11.44 5.51 -12.39
CA GLY A 91 10.06 5.00 -12.48
C GLY A 91 9.41 5.36 -13.82
N LYS A 92 9.60 6.61 -14.29
CA LYS A 92 9.14 7.07 -15.62
C LYS A 92 9.78 6.26 -16.74
N GLU A 93 11.08 5.99 -16.66
CA GLU A 93 11.79 5.21 -17.67
C GLU A 93 11.24 3.78 -17.77
N VAL A 94 11.09 3.09 -16.65
CA VAL A 94 10.52 1.72 -16.63
C VAL A 94 9.07 1.72 -17.14
N TYR A 95 8.29 2.74 -16.79
CA TYR A 95 6.93 2.90 -17.30
C TYR A 95 6.91 3.10 -18.83
N ALA A 96 7.81 3.93 -19.37
CA ALA A 96 7.95 4.14 -20.80
C ALA A 96 8.42 2.87 -21.54
N GLN A 97 9.33 2.11 -20.94
CA GLN A 97 9.75 0.79 -21.45
C GLN A 97 8.58 -0.20 -21.47
N ALA A 98 7.68 -0.16 -20.48
CA ALA A 98 6.46 -0.97 -20.48
C ALA A 98 5.55 -0.59 -21.66
N ILE A 99 5.33 0.70 -21.91
CA ILE A 99 4.54 1.17 -23.06
C ILE A 99 5.17 0.69 -24.37
N ALA A 100 6.48 0.91 -24.54
CA ALA A 100 7.23 0.54 -25.75
C ALA A 100 7.24 -0.98 -25.99
N SER A 101 7.20 -1.79 -24.93
CA SER A 101 7.14 -3.25 -25.01
C SER A 101 5.82 -3.78 -25.61
N GLY A 102 4.83 -2.90 -25.81
CA GLY A 102 3.56 -3.25 -26.43
C GLY A 102 2.81 -4.33 -25.66
N ASN A 103 1.86 -5.00 -26.32
CA ASN A 103 1.02 -6.01 -25.70
C ASN A 103 1.75 -7.36 -25.51
N THR A 104 2.70 -7.41 -24.57
CA THR A 104 3.46 -8.61 -24.22
C THR A 104 3.24 -9.01 -22.76
N PRO A 105 3.40 -10.28 -22.38
CA PRO A 105 3.32 -10.69 -20.96
C PRO A 105 4.34 -9.97 -20.08
N ASN A 106 5.51 -9.63 -20.62
CA ASN A 106 6.56 -8.93 -19.89
C ASN A 106 6.18 -7.48 -19.53
N ARG A 107 5.24 -6.89 -20.27
CA ARG A 107 4.72 -5.54 -20.00
C ARG A 107 4.15 -5.43 -18.59
N ASP A 108 3.42 -6.44 -18.13
CA ASP A 108 2.76 -6.40 -16.83
C ASP A 108 3.82 -6.44 -15.70
N THR A 109 4.91 -7.19 -15.88
CA THR A 109 6.08 -7.18 -15.00
C THR A 109 6.77 -5.81 -14.97
N MET A 110 6.88 -5.14 -16.12
CA MET A 110 7.46 -3.79 -16.17
C MET A 110 6.56 -2.76 -15.47
N TYR A 111 5.24 -2.82 -15.65
CA TYR A 111 4.32 -1.97 -14.90
C TYR A 111 4.33 -2.27 -13.40
N GLU A 112 4.49 -3.52 -12.99
CA GLU A 112 4.71 -3.87 -11.59
C GLU A 112 6.01 -3.25 -11.04
N LYS A 113 7.11 -3.34 -11.80
CA LYS A 113 8.38 -2.71 -11.41
C LYS A 113 8.25 -1.19 -11.33
N ALA A 114 7.60 -0.55 -12.30
CA ALA A 114 7.33 0.88 -12.30
C ALA A 114 6.49 1.28 -11.08
N PHE A 115 5.44 0.53 -10.75
CA PHE A 115 4.61 0.78 -9.57
C PHE A 115 5.42 0.81 -8.28
N VAL A 116 6.34 -0.14 -8.09
CA VAL A 116 7.16 -0.21 -6.88
C VAL A 116 8.13 0.98 -6.80
N ILE A 117 8.80 1.33 -7.89
CA ILE A 117 9.73 2.47 -7.95
C ILE A 117 8.99 3.79 -7.70
N LEU A 118 7.87 4.01 -8.39
CA LEU A 118 7.05 5.21 -8.25
C LEU A 118 6.46 5.34 -6.84
N SER A 119 6.12 4.21 -6.21
CA SER A 119 5.68 4.21 -4.81
C SER A 119 6.76 4.72 -3.85
N LYS A 120 8.03 4.40 -4.11
CA LYS A 120 9.16 4.90 -3.31
C LYS A 120 9.37 6.41 -3.49
N ALA A 121 9.27 6.93 -4.72
CA ALA A 121 9.31 8.37 -4.97
C ALA A 121 8.16 9.09 -4.25
N MET A 122 6.94 8.55 -4.31
CA MET A 122 5.77 9.11 -3.62
C MET A 122 5.98 9.17 -2.10
N GLN A 123 6.53 8.12 -1.49
CA GLN A 123 6.83 8.09 -0.04
C GLN A 123 7.79 9.21 0.40
N ILE A 124 8.63 9.72 -0.50
CA ILE A 124 9.54 10.84 -0.23
C ILE A 124 8.86 12.18 -0.54
N TYR A 125 8.15 12.29 -1.68
CA TYR A 125 7.46 13.53 -2.05
C TYR A 125 6.36 13.92 -1.07
N SER A 126 5.55 12.96 -0.58
CA SER A 126 4.44 13.23 0.35
C SER A 126 4.86 14.05 1.58
N PRO A 127 5.84 13.62 2.40
CA PRO A 127 6.28 14.40 3.55
C PRO A 127 7.00 15.71 3.16
N LEU A 128 7.59 15.80 1.97
CA LEU A 128 8.19 17.05 1.50
C LEU A 128 7.13 18.10 1.15
N VAL A 129 6.02 17.69 0.51
CA VAL A 129 4.87 18.57 0.21
C VAL A 129 4.18 19.01 1.49
N GLU A 130 4.00 18.11 2.47
CA GLU A 130 3.44 18.47 3.77
C GLU A 130 4.27 19.54 4.51
N LYS A 131 5.59 19.50 4.38
CA LYS A 131 6.51 20.51 4.96
C LYS A 131 6.55 21.81 4.18
N ARG A 132 6.22 21.78 2.87
CA ARG A 132 6.28 22.90 1.95
C ARG A 132 4.98 22.97 1.12
N PRO A 133 3.83 23.25 1.75
CA PRO A 133 2.53 23.18 1.07
C PRO A 133 2.36 24.24 -0.03
N ASP A 134 3.09 25.36 0.05
CA ASP A 134 3.06 26.44 -0.93
C ASP A 134 4.02 26.21 -2.11
N ASP A 135 4.79 25.13 -2.11
CA ASP A 135 5.70 24.77 -3.20
C ASP A 135 4.92 24.05 -4.32
N GLU A 136 4.30 24.84 -5.20
CA GLU A 136 3.47 24.34 -6.31
C GLU A 136 4.21 23.31 -7.18
N LYS A 137 5.51 23.53 -7.44
CA LYS A 137 6.34 22.63 -8.26
C LYS A 137 6.47 21.27 -7.61
N LEU A 138 6.70 21.23 -6.30
CA LEU A 138 6.77 19.99 -5.54
C LEU A 138 5.42 19.27 -5.50
N GLY A 139 4.32 20.03 -5.36
CA GLY A 139 2.97 19.50 -5.46
C GLY A 139 2.68 18.87 -6.83
N GLU A 140 3.10 19.52 -7.92
CA GLU A 140 2.99 18.99 -9.28
C GLU A 140 3.79 17.70 -9.47
N LYS A 141 5.03 17.64 -8.96
CA LYS A 141 5.86 16.41 -8.99
C LYS A 141 5.17 15.25 -8.29
N LEU A 142 4.63 15.48 -7.08
CA LEU A 142 3.87 14.46 -6.34
C LEU A 142 2.64 14.01 -7.14
N ARG A 143 1.91 14.95 -7.74
CA ARG A 143 0.73 14.65 -8.56
C ARG A 143 1.08 13.80 -9.78
N GLU A 144 2.13 14.15 -10.53
CA GLU A 144 2.59 13.38 -11.69
C GLU A 144 3.02 11.97 -11.28
N CYS A 145 3.76 11.87 -10.17
CA CYS A 145 4.17 10.60 -9.57
C CYS A 145 2.96 9.71 -9.24
N MET A 146 1.94 10.26 -8.58
CA MET A 146 0.71 9.53 -8.26
C MET A 146 -0.06 9.10 -9.51
N GLN A 147 -0.12 9.95 -10.54
CA GLN A 147 -0.80 9.62 -11.80
C GLN A 147 -0.13 8.43 -12.49
N LEU A 148 1.20 8.42 -12.60
CA LEU A 148 1.93 7.30 -13.21
C LEU A 148 1.87 6.04 -12.36
N ARG A 149 1.91 6.17 -11.02
CA ARG A 149 1.73 5.04 -10.10
C ARG A 149 0.37 4.38 -10.30
N TYR A 150 -0.70 5.17 -10.37
CA TYR A 150 -2.04 4.67 -10.65
C TYR A 150 -2.16 4.05 -12.05
N GLY A 151 -1.58 4.71 -13.06
CA GLY A 151 -1.49 4.18 -14.42
C GLY A 151 -0.82 2.80 -14.47
N SER A 152 0.25 2.61 -13.70
CA SER A 152 0.97 1.33 -13.60
C SER A 152 0.07 0.21 -13.10
N VAL A 153 -0.77 0.48 -12.10
CA VAL A 153 -1.75 -0.51 -11.60
C VAL A 153 -2.81 -0.83 -12.65
N LYS A 154 -3.35 0.18 -13.33
CA LYS A 154 -4.42 0.00 -14.31
C LYS A 154 -3.99 -0.74 -15.57
N GLN A 155 -2.73 -0.60 -15.97
CA GLN A 155 -2.22 -1.23 -17.18
C GLN A 155 -1.80 -2.69 -16.98
N ARG A 156 -1.56 -3.12 -15.73
CA ARG A 156 -1.35 -4.53 -15.40
C ARG A 156 -2.62 -5.31 -15.66
N ARG A 157 -2.51 -6.40 -16.40
CA ARG A 157 -3.60 -7.37 -16.49
C ARG A 157 -3.57 -8.26 -15.25
N PHE A 158 -4.62 -8.17 -14.45
CA PHE A 158 -4.87 -9.20 -13.45
C PHE A 158 -5.34 -10.44 -14.21
N GLN A 159 -4.42 -11.37 -14.47
CA GLN A 159 -4.84 -12.72 -14.88
C GLN A 159 -5.55 -13.32 -13.67
N HIS A 160 -6.87 -13.47 -13.78
CA HIS A 160 -7.72 -14.18 -12.84
C HIS A 160 -7.47 -15.69 -12.91
#